data_AF-A0A521KCB7-F1
#
_entry.id   AF-A0A521KCB7-F1
#
_cell.length_a   1.000
_cell.length_b   1.000
_cell.length_c   1.000
_cell.angle_alpha   90.00
_cell.angle_beta   90.00
_cell.angle_gamma   90.00
#
_symmetry.space_group_name_H-M   'P 1'
#
loop_
_entity.id
_entity.type
_entity.pdbx_description
1 polymer ?
#
loop_
_entity_poly.entity_id
_entity_poly.type
_entity_poly.pdbx_seq_one_letter_code
_entity_poly.pdbx_strand_id
1 'polypeptide(L)'
;MAETPNRALVEALLQHGRAESPADLAARGVKQVRSVSLQRVSRLIDQAIQRTLLEHELHASGTTVVDMSSEAPSATSSDAALVLDRASARFRELVGAGRALEDSSRAIETEIDALVHELEALRERPSRESAVVERREQRVKEHKQQDALIEGAIGEVLGVLASRMSPEAGGEVLKVQGKVVEICLALIRDERQRALAAEVTAHDRQVEVLERRLAKTVEALRRAEDALRYVKSLKHVDDGIASIYSVVQGLDVGAEDAARKKELLSAIFEANVELRAQVAAVDEQRTATAAAPRRAEDHAPDLRA
;
A
#
# COMPACT_ATOMS: atom_id res chain seq x y z
N MET A 1 -11.00 -38.06 23.84
CA MET A 1 -9.62 -38.55 24.08
C MET A 1 -8.71 -37.35 23.92
N ALA A 2 -8.07 -36.88 24.99
CA ALA A 2 -7.24 -35.69 24.95
C ALA A 2 -5.96 -35.99 24.15
N GLU A 3 -5.73 -35.25 23.07
CA GLU A 3 -4.45 -35.29 22.36
C GLU A 3 -3.36 -34.80 23.32
N THR A 4 -2.44 -35.68 23.67
CA THR A 4 -1.30 -35.31 24.52
C THR A 4 -0.48 -34.25 23.77
N PRO A 5 -0.11 -33.12 24.38
CA PRO A 5 0.61 -32.01 23.72
C PRO A 5 1.92 -32.47 23.04
N ASN A 6 2.49 -33.57 23.50
CA ASN A 6 3.64 -34.24 22.88
C ASN A 6 3.41 -34.68 21.43
N ARG A 7 2.17 -34.97 21.01
CA ARG A 7 1.87 -35.45 19.65
C ARG A 7 1.93 -34.32 18.61
N ALA A 8 1.35 -33.17 18.92
CA ALA A 8 1.37 -32.00 18.03
C ALA A 8 2.80 -31.47 17.84
N LEU A 9 3.62 -31.51 18.90
CA LEU A 9 5.02 -31.09 18.86
C LEU A 9 5.87 -32.07 18.01
N VAL A 10 5.61 -33.37 18.13
CA VAL A 10 6.19 -34.41 17.27
C VAL A 10 5.79 -34.23 15.80
N GLU A 11 4.54 -33.94 15.51
CA GLU A 11 4.06 -33.69 14.13
C GLU A 11 4.67 -32.42 13.53
N ALA A 12 4.78 -31.34 14.30
CA ALA A 12 5.46 -30.11 13.86
C ALA A 12 6.96 -30.33 13.59
N LEU A 13 7.64 -31.11 14.44
CA LEU A 13 9.04 -31.50 14.22
C LEU A 13 9.21 -32.38 12.98
N LEU A 14 8.25 -33.24 12.67
CA LEU A 14 8.25 -34.04 11.44
C LEU A 14 7.96 -33.20 10.20
N GLN A 15 7.10 -32.18 10.31
CA GLN A 15 6.74 -31.29 9.21
C GLN A 15 7.87 -30.30 8.87
N HIS A 16 8.69 -29.90 9.85
CA HIS A 16 9.78 -28.94 9.67
C HIS A 16 11.18 -29.57 9.66
N GLY A 17 11.33 -30.80 10.17
CA GLY A 17 12.55 -31.57 10.03
C GLY A 17 12.70 -32.07 8.60
N ARG A 18 13.70 -31.57 7.86
CA ARG A 18 14.09 -32.21 6.59
C ARG A 18 14.52 -33.64 6.91
N ALA A 19 13.74 -34.61 6.44
CA ALA A 19 14.11 -36.02 6.50
C ALA A 19 15.25 -36.26 5.49
N GLU A 20 16.45 -35.79 5.80
CA GLU A 20 17.64 -36.20 5.07
C GLU A 20 17.85 -37.68 5.35
N SER A 21 17.84 -38.50 4.30
CA SER A 21 18.03 -39.92 4.46
C SER A 21 19.47 -40.18 4.91
N PRO A 22 19.76 -41.28 5.63
CA PRO A 22 21.12 -41.64 6.00
C PRO A 22 22.07 -41.74 4.79
N ALA A 23 21.52 -42.04 3.61
CA ALA A 23 22.27 -42.08 2.35
C ALA A 23 22.71 -40.68 1.89
N ASP A 24 21.86 -39.66 2.04
CA ASP A 24 22.19 -38.27 1.70
C ASP A 24 23.28 -37.71 2.62
N LEU A 25 23.24 -38.08 3.90
CA LEU A 25 24.27 -37.71 4.87
C LEU A 25 25.60 -38.42 4.62
N ALA A 26 25.55 -39.68 4.18
CA ALA A 26 26.74 -40.45 3.79
C ALA A 26 27.40 -39.90 2.51
N ALA A 27 26.59 -39.50 1.52
CA ALA A 27 27.07 -38.84 0.30
C ALA A 27 27.78 -37.50 0.59
N ARG A 28 27.42 -36.83 1.69
CA ARG A 28 28.08 -35.62 2.20
C ARG A 28 29.28 -35.92 3.12
N GLY A 29 29.71 -37.17 3.24
CA GLY A 29 30.92 -37.56 3.98
C GLY A 29 30.74 -37.67 5.50
N VAL A 30 29.51 -37.63 6.01
CA VAL A 30 29.24 -37.74 7.45
C VAL A 30 29.35 -39.21 7.88
N LYS A 31 30.48 -39.58 8.49
CA LYS A 31 30.80 -40.98 8.85
C LYS A 31 30.07 -41.51 10.09
N GLN A 32 29.57 -40.63 10.96
CA GLN A 32 28.80 -41.00 12.14
C GLN A 32 27.73 -39.96 12.42
N VAL A 33 26.46 -40.37 12.41
CA VAL A 33 25.33 -39.55 12.84
C VAL A 33 24.83 -40.14 14.16
N ARG A 34 24.91 -39.35 15.24
CA ARG A 34 24.22 -39.70 16.49
C ARG A 34 22.75 -39.40 16.31
N SER A 35 21.95 -40.43 16.03
CA SER A 35 20.49 -40.28 16.00
C SER A 35 19.97 -40.04 17.41
N VAL A 36 19.40 -38.86 17.64
CA VAL A 36 18.63 -38.59 18.85
C VAL A 36 17.20 -38.99 18.55
N SER A 37 16.59 -39.83 19.40
CA SER A 37 15.19 -40.20 19.21
C SER A 37 14.30 -38.95 19.32
N LEU A 38 13.32 -38.83 18.43
CA LEU A 38 12.39 -37.70 18.40
C LEU A 38 11.69 -37.50 19.76
N GLN A 39 11.38 -38.60 20.44
CA GLN A 39 10.82 -38.61 21.80
C GLN A 39 11.74 -37.92 22.83
N ARG A 40 13.06 -38.04 22.68
CA ARG A 40 14.03 -37.38 23.56
C ARG A 40 14.11 -35.89 23.28
N VAL A 41 14.05 -35.48 22.02
CA VAL A 41 13.99 -34.06 21.63
C VAL A 41 12.71 -33.41 22.16
N SER A 42 11.57 -34.06 21.99
CA SER A 42 10.27 -33.58 22.50
C SER A 42 10.30 -33.37 24.02
N ARG A 43 10.82 -34.34 24.78
CA ARG A 43 10.97 -34.20 26.24
C ARG A 43 11.89 -33.06 26.66
N LEU A 44 12.98 -32.82 25.93
CA LEU A 44 13.90 -31.71 26.23
C LEU A 44 13.26 -30.35 25.94
N ILE A 45 12.47 -30.26 24.87
CA ILE A 45 11.69 -29.06 24.55
C ILE A 45 10.63 -28.81 25.63
N ASP A 46 9.88 -29.83 26.03
CA ASP A 46 8.89 -29.72 27.12
C ASP A 46 9.54 -29.26 28.43
N GLN A 47 10.70 -29.83 28.79
CA GLN A 47 11.45 -29.42 29.97
C GLN A 47 11.96 -27.97 29.89
N ALA A 48 12.43 -27.54 28.72
CA ALA A 48 12.87 -26.17 28.51
C ALA A 48 11.71 -25.17 28.62
N ILE A 49 10.55 -25.49 28.06
CA ILE A 49 9.34 -24.67 28.16
C ILE A 49 8.84 -24.60 29.61
N GLN A 50 8.81 -25.73 30.32
CA GLN A 50 8.43 -25.75 31.74
C GLN A 50 9.38 -24.91 32.59
N ARG A 51 10.68 -24.97 32.30
CA ARG A 51 11.68 -24.17 33.01
C ARG A 51 11.50 -22.68 32.75
N THR A 52 11.31 -22.25 31.50
CA THR A 52 11.13 -20.83 31.18
C THR A 52 9.82 -20.29 31.73
N LEU A 53 8.74 -21.07 31.73
CA LEU A 53 7.49 -20.69 32.39
C LEU A 53 7.66 -20.53 33.90
N LEU A 54 8.35 -21.45 34.57
CA LEU A 54 8.65 -21.34 36.00
C LEU A 54 9.53 -20.12 36.32
N GLU A 55 10.58 -19.87 35.52
CA GLU A 55 11.43 -18.69 35.67
C GLU A 55 10.61 -17.40 35.50
N HIS A 56 9.67 -17.37 34.56
CA HIS A 56 8.82 -16.20 34.31
C HIS A 56 7.75 -15.98 35.39
N GLU A 57 7.18 -17.05 35.96
CA GLU A 57 6.23 -16.97 37.09
C GLU A 57 6.92 -16.55 38.40
N LEU A 58 8.14 -17.04 38.64
CA LEU A 58 8.97 -16.64 39.77
C LEU A 58 9.37 -15.16 39.68
N HIS A 59 9.68 -14.66 38.48
CA HIS A 59 9.98 -13.25 38.27
C HIS A 59 8.74 -12.34 38.33
N ALA A 60 7.59 -12.80 37.83
CA ALA A 60 6.34 -12.03 37.87
C ALA A 60 5.76 -11.90 39.30
N SER A 61 6.04 -12.84 40.20
CA SER A 61 5.50 -12.85 41.56
C SER A 61 6.28 -11.99 42.56
N GLY A 62 7.44 -11.43 42.19
CA GLY A 62 8.20 -10.49 43.02
C GLY A 62 8.67 -11.04 44.38
N THR A 63 8.56 -12.36 44.60
CA THR A 63 8.91 -13.01 45.85
C THR A 63 10.38 -13.40 45.83
N THR A 64 11.19 -12.67 46.61
CA THR A 64 12.58 -13.00 46.93
C THR A 64 12.66 -14.44 47.44
N VAL A 65 13.55 -15.23 46.82
CA VAL A 65 13.84 -16.63 47.15
C VAL A 65 14.31 -16.73 48.59
N VAL A 66 13.37 -16.91 49.52
CA VAL A 66 13.64 -17.36 50.88
C VAL A 66 13.33 -18.85 50.92
N ASP A 67 14.39 -19.60 51.20
CA ASP A 67 14.49 -21.02 51.55
C ASP A 67 13.14 -21.74 51.79
N MET A 68 12.66 -22.45 50.76
CA MET A 68 11.49 -23.33 50.83
C MET A 68 11.95 -24.76 50.58
N SER A 69 12.67 -25.30 51.56
CA SER A 69 13.17 -26.67 51.59
C SER A 69 12.42 -27.54 52.62
N SER A 70 11.11 -27.36 52.82
CA SER A 70 10.23 -28.43 53.31
C SER A 70 8.77 -27.99 53.25
N GLU A 71 8.00 -28.64 52.37
CA GLU A 71 6.54 -28.85 52.40
C GLU A 71 6.03 -28.76 50.96
N ALA A 72 5.88 -29.92 50.33
CA ALA A 72 5.26 -30.03 49.02
C ALA A 72 3.74 -29.77 49.17
N PRO A 73 3.20 -28.68 48.60
CA PRO A 73 1.76 -28.56 48.50
C PRO A 73 1.31 -29.41 47.32
N SER A 74 0.60 -30.51 47.60
CA SER A 74 -0.14 -31.30 46.60
C SER A 74 -1.41 -30.58 46.13
N ALA A 75 -1.31 -29.26 45.92
CA ALA A 75 -2.37 -28.42 45.41
C ALA A 75 -2.35 -28.46 43.87
N THR A 76 -3.26 -29.28 43.36
CA THR A 76 -4.15 -28.97 42.23
C THR A 76 -3.49 -28.69 40.87
N SER A 77 -3.21 -29.78 40.15
CA SER A 77 -3.18 -29.81 38.66
C SER A 77 -4.38 -29.11 37.99
N SER A 78 -5.48 -28.89 38.73
CA SER A 78 -6.66 -28.14 38.28
C SER A 78 -6.43 -26.62 38.18
N ASP A 79 -5.57 -26.02 39.03
CA ASP A 79 -5.34 -24.56 39.01
C ASP A 79 -4.38 -24.17 37.89
N ALA A 80 -3.39 -25.01 37.60
CA ALA A 80 -2.50 -24.84 36.44
C ALA A 80 -3.30 -24.85 35.12
N ALA A 81 -4.32 -25.69 35.00
CA ALA A 81 -5.18 -25.75 33.82
C ALA A 81 -6.00 -24.46 33.64
N LEU A 82 -6.52 -23.88 34.73
CA LEU A 82 -7.26 -22.60 34.70
C LEU A 82 -6.37 -21.41 34.35
N VAL A 83 -5.11 -21.40 34.82
CA VAL A 83 -4.13 -20.37 34.46
C VAL A 83 -3.78 -20.45 32.97
N LEU A 84 -3.54 -21.65 32.45
CA LEU A 84 -3.27 -21.89 31.02
C LEU A 84 -4.44 -21.50 30.12
N ASP A 85 -5.68 -21.79 30.52
CA ASP A 85 -6.87 -21.43 29.74
C ASP A 85 -7.08 -19.90 29.71
N ARG A 86 -6.90 -19.22 30.85
CA ARG A 86 -6.91 -17.75 30.90
C ARG A 86 -5.79 -17.12 30.07
N ALA A 87 -4.58 -17.66 30.14
CA ALA A 87 -3.46 -17.19 29.33
C ALA A 87 -3.73 -17.39 27.82
N SER A 88 -4.30 -18.54 27.45
CA SER A 88 -4.66 -18.85 26.06
C SER A 88 -5.82 -18.00 25.55
N ALA A 89 -6.81 -17.67 26.39
CA ALA A 89 -7.88 -16.75 26.06
C ALA A 89 -7.34 -15.33 25.82
N ARG A 90 -6.48 -14.84 26.73
CA ARG A 90 -5.84 -13.52 26.60
C ARG A 90 -4.92 -13.44 25.39
N PHE A 91 -4.18 -14.51 25.08
CA PHE A 91 -3.35 -14.59 23.88
C PHE A 91 -4.20 -14.53 22.61
N ARG A 92 -5.32 -15.27 22.55
CA ARG A 92 -6.26 -15.20 21.42
C ARG A 92 -6.85 -13.81 21.24
N GLU A 93 -7.20 -13.13 22.33
CA GLU A 93 -7.69 -11.75 22.30
C GLU A 93 -6.62 -10.78 21.78
N LEU A 94 -5.37 -10.89 22.26
CA LEU A 94 -4.25 -10.08 21.78
C LEU A 94 -3.93 -10.33 20.31
N VAL A 95 -3.93 -11.60 19.86
CA VAL A 95 -3.71 -11.95 18.45
C VAL A 95 -4.87 -11.42 17.57
N GLY A 96 -6.11 -11.50 18.05
CA GLY A 96 -7.28 -10.92 17.37
C GLY A 96 -7.18 -9.41 17.24
N ALA A 97 -6.82 -8.72 18.33
CA ALA A 97 -6.59 -7.28 18.32
C ALA A 97 -5.42 -6.87 17.40
N GLY A 98 -4.35 -7.66 17.37
CA GLY A 98 -3.21 -7.46 16.46
C GLY A 98 -3.62 -7.53 14.99
N ARG A 99 -4.39 -8.56 14.60
CA ARG A 99 -4.91 -8.68 13.23
C ARG A 99 -5.85 -7.52 12.86
N ALA A 100 -6.76 -7.15 13.75
CA ALA A 100 -7.65 -6.00 13.52
C ALA A 100 -6.86 -4.68 13.33
N LEU A 101 -5.75 -4.52 14.05
CA LEU A 101 -4.87 -3.37 13.92
C LEU A 101 -4.04 -3.40 12.63
N GLU A 102 -3.61 -4.57 12.17
CA GLU A 102 -2.96 -4.76 10.86
C GLU A 102 -3.91 -4.47 9.71
N ASP A 103 -5.14 -4.98 9.77
CA ASP A 103 -6.18 -4.71 8.78
C ASP A 103 -6.52 -3.22 8.74
N SER A 104 -6.61 -2.56 9.89
CA SER A 104 -6.78 -1.11 9.98
C SER A 104 -5.58 -0.34 9.41
N SER A 105 -4.35 -0.80 9.64
CA SER A 105 -3.14 -0.18 9.08
C SER A 105 -3.14 -0.26 7.56
N ARG A 106 -3.46 -1.44 7.00
CA ARG A 106 -3.56 -1.64 5.54
C ARG A 106 -4.66 -0.77 4.93
N ALA A 107 -5.81 -0.68 5.60
CA ALA A 107 -6.90 0.20 5.13
C ALA A 107 -6.47 1.67 5.08
N ILE A 108 -5.77 2.16 6.12
CA ILE A 108 -5.25 3.53 6.15
C ILE A 108 -4.19 3.74 5.06
N GLU A 109 -3.29 2.79 4.84
CA GLU A 109 -2.29 2.86 3.75
C GLU A 109 -2.95 2.96 2.37
N THR A 110 -3.97 2.13 2.11
CA THR A 110 -4.73 2.22 0.84
C THR A 110 -5.48 3.54 0.68
N GLU A 111 -5.96 4.12 1.78
CA GLU A 111 -6.61 5.44 1.76
C GLU A 111 -5.60 6.55 1.47
N ILE A 112 -4.39 6.50 2.07
CA ILE A 112 -3.30 7.42 1.78
C ILE A 112 -2.90 7.36 0.31
N ASP A 113 -2.71 6.16 -0.25
CA ASP A 113 -2.35 6.00 -1.66
C ASP A 113 -3.43 6.58 -2.60
N ALA A 114 -4.71 6.37 -2.27
CA ALA A 114 -5.81 6.95 -3.03
C ALA A 114 -5.82 8.49 -2.95
N LEU A 115 -5.59 9.07 -1.77
CA LEU A 115 -5.50 10.52 -1.59
C LEU A 115 -4.28 11.12 -2.30
N VAL A 116 -3.15 10.43 -2.32
CA VAL A 116 -1.95 10.84 -3.06
C VAL A 116 -2.21 10.89 -4.55
N HIS A 117 -2.83 9.84 -5.12
CA HIS A 117 -3.21 9.85 -6.54
C HIS A 117 -4.24 10.95 -6.86
N GLU A 118 -5.18 11.22 -5.97
CA GLU A 118 -6.10 12.35 -6.13
C GLU A 118 -5.35 13.70 -6.15
N LEU A 119 -4.36 13.88 -5.26
CA LEU A 119 -3.53 15.08 -5.22
C LEU A 119 -2.65 15.23 -6.47
N GLU A 120 -2.08 14.16 -6.99
CA GLU A 120 -1.34 14.16 -8.26
C GLU A 120 -2.26 14.55 -9.43
N ALA A 121 -3.45 13.95 -9.49
CA ALA A 121 -4.44 14.29 -10.51
C ALA A 121 -4.91 15.75 -10.41
N LEU A 122 -4.93 16.34 -9.21
CA LEU A 122 -5.17 17.77 -9.00
C LEU A 122 -3.96 18.63 -9.39
N ARG A 123 -2.72 18.16 -9.17
CA ARG A 123 -1.47 18.85 -9.55
C ARG A 123 -1.20 18.87 -11.05
N GLU A 124 -1.70 17.91 -11.83
CA GLU A 124 -1.59 17.95 -13.30
C GLU A 124 -2.57 18.94 -13.95
N ARG A 125 -3.59 19.40 -13.23
CA ARG A 125 -4.58 20.37 -13.73
C ARG A 125 -4.03 21.79 -13.97
N PRO A 126 -3.15 22.39 -13.16
CA PRO A 126 -2.58 23.71 -13.47
C PRO A 126 -1.82 23.75 -14.81
N SER A 127 -1.20 22.64 -15.24
CA SER A 127 -0.64 22.56 -16.60
C SER A 127 -1.71 22.70 -17.68
N ARG A 128 -2.93 22.22 -17.41
CA ARG A 128 -4.10 22.43 -18.28
C ARG A 128 -4.65 23.85 -18.15
N GLU A 129 -4.59 24.47 -16.97
CA GLU A 129 -5.01 25.87 -16.77
C GLU A 129 -4.09 26.85 -17.50
N SER A 130 -2.78 26.61 -17.52
CA SER A 130 -1.86 27.40 -18.36
C SER A 130 -2.27 27.34 -19.83
N ALA A 131 -2.68 26.16 -20.33
CA ALA A 131 -3.21 26.03 -21.68
C ALA A 131 -4.57 26.74 -21.87
N VAL A 132 -5.39 26.88 -20.82
CA VAL A 132 -6.63 27.68 -20.85
C VAL A 132 -6.31 29.16 -20.96
N VAL A 133 -5.32 29.66 -20.22
CA VAL A 133 -4.87 31.06 -20.30
C VAL A 133 -4.33 31.36 -21.71
N GLU A 134 -3.48 30.50 -22.26
CA GLU A 134 -2.98 30.64 -23.63
C GLU A 134 -4.11 30.63 -24.67
N ARG A 135 -5.08 29.71 -24.54
CA ARG A 135 -6.27 29.69 -25.41
C ARG A 135 -7.08 30.98 -25.29
N ARG A 136 -7.18 31.55 -24.10
CA ARG A 136 -7.91 32.80 -23.86
C ARG A 136 -7.21 33.98 -24.53
N GLU A 137 -5.88 34.08 -24.41
CA GLU A 137 -5.10 35.09 -25.12
C GLU A 137 -5.25 34.94 -26.64
N GLN A 138 -5.23 33.70 -27.13
CA GLN A 138 -5.44 33.40 -28.54
C GLN A 138 -6.83 33.83 -29.01
N ARG A 139 -7.89 33.54 -28.24
CA ARG A 139 -9.26 34.02 -28.55
C ARG A 139 -9.36 35.53 -28.57
N VAL A 140 -8.65 36.25 -27.69
CA VAL A 140 -8.60 37.72 -27.74
C VAL A 140 -7.95 38.21 -29.03
N LYS A 141 -6.89 37.55 -29.51
CA LYS A 141 -6.26 37.87 -30.81
C LYS A 141 -7.21 37.57 -31.98
N GLU A 142 -7.88 36.42 -31.96
CA GLU A 142 -8.88 36.03 -32.96
C GLU A 142 -10.05 37.01 -33.01
N HIS A 143 -10.57 37.43 -31.86
CA HIS A 143 -11.64 38.43 -31.79
C HIS A 143 -11.22 39.76 -32.42
N LYS A 144 -9.98 40.22 -32.19
CA LYS A 144 -9.44 41.43 -32.85
C LYS A 144 -9.36 41.27 -34.37
N GLN A 145 -8.95 40.11 -34.87
CA GLN A 145 -8.93 39.84 -36.31
C GLN A 145 -10.35 39.82 -36.88
N GLN A 146 -11.30 39.20 -36.16
CA GLN A 146 -12.70 39.18 -36.56
C GLN A 146 -13.35 40.58 -36.54
N ASP A 147 -13.00 41.44 -35.58
CA ASP A 147 -13.47 42.84 -35.55
C ASP A 147 -13.10 43.55 -36.85
N ALA A 148 -11.86 43.37 -37.35
CA ALA A 148 -11.41 43.96 -38.60
C ALA A 148 -12.16 43.39 -39.82
N LEU A 149 -12.46 42.09 -39.83
CA LEU A 149 -13.25 41.46 -40.90
C LEU A 149 -14.71 41.95 -40.90
N ILE A 150 -15.32 42.09 -39.72
CA ILE A 150 -16.68 42.58 -39.55
C ILE A 150 -16.76 44.05 -39.98
N GLU A 151 -15.78 44.86 -39.59
CA GLU A 151 -15.67 46.26 -40.02
C GLU A 151 -15.63 46.38 -41.55
N GLY A 152 -14.81 45.55 -42.20
CA GLY A 152 -14.74 45.47 -43.67
C GLY A 152 -16.08 45.05 -44.31
N ALA A 153 -16.71 44.00 -43.79
CA ALA A 153 -17.98 43.50 -44.32
C ALA A 153 -19.14 44.50 -44.16
N ILE A 154 -19.26 45.16 -43.01
CA ILE A 154 -20.26 46.20 -42.79
C ILE A 154 -19.97 47.39 -43.72
N GLY A 155 -18.70 47.77 -43.86
CA GLY A 155 -18.26 48.81 -44.78
C GLY A 155 -18.64 48.54 -46.23
N GLU A 156 -18.44 47.31 -46.70
CA GLU A 156 -18.81 46.87 -48.05
C GLU A 156 -20.32 46.94 -48.30
N VAL A 157 -21.12 46.37 -47.38
CA VAL A 157 -22.59 46.39 -47.49
C VAL A 157 -23.13 47.82 -47.52
N LEU A 158 -22.64 48.69 -46.63
CA LEU A 158 -23.05 50.09 -46.60
C LEU A 158 -22.56 50.86 -47.84
N GLY A 159 -21.40 50.51 -48.40
CA GLY A 159 -20.90 51.07 -49.66
C GLY A 159 -21.78 50.72 -50.87
N VAL A 160 -22.25 49.47 -50.96
CA VAL A 160 -23.22 49.05 -51.99
C VAL A 160 -24.53 49.82 -51.86
N LEU A 161 -25.00 50.04 -50.63
CA LEU A 161 -26.21 50.84 -50.37
C LEU A 161 -26.02 52.31 -50.75
N ALA A 162 -24.88 52.91 -50.39
CA ALA A 162 -24.56 54.29 -50.73
C ALA A 162 -24.48 54.50 -52.25
N SER A 163 -23.92 53.53 -52.99
CA SER A 163 -23.82 53.58 -54.46
C SER A 163 -25.17 53.54 -55.18
N ARG A 164 -26.22 53.04 -54.52
CA ARG A 164 -27.59 53.02 -55.05
C ARG A 164 -28.38 54.31 -54.74
N MET A 165 -27.86 55.16 -53.85
CA MET A 165 -28.51 56.42 -53.49
C MET A 165 -28.01 57.59 -54.37
N SER A 166 -28.79 58.67 -54.42
CA SER A 166 -28.50 59.86 -55.25
C SER A 166 -27.10 60.45 -54.92
N PRO A 167 -26.31 60.86 -55.93
CA PRO A 167 -24.97 61.39 -55.73
C PRO A 167 -24.91 62.66 -54.87
N GLU A 168 -26.00 63.43 -54.79
CA GLU A 168 -26.09 64.63 -53.97
C GLU A 168 -26.12 64.34 -52.46
N ALA A 169 -26.51 63.13 -52.05
CA ALA A 169 -26.59 62.72 -50.64
C ALA A 169 -25.28 62.08 -50.10
N GLY A 170 -24.29 61.83 -50.95
CA GLY A 170 -23.15 60.96 -50.63
C GLY A 170 -22.35 61.36 -49.39
N GLY A 171 -22.20 62.66 -49.13
CA GLY A 171 -21.42 63.16 -47.99
C GLY A 171 -22.07 62.88 -46.62
N GLU A 172 -23.40 62.97 -46.51
CA GLU A 172 -24.11 62.67 -45.26
C GLU A 172 -24.21 61.17 -45.03
N VAL A 173 -24.40 60.40 -46.10
CA VAL A 173 -24.48 58.93 -46.05
C VAL A 173 -23.18 58.33 -45.53
N LEU A 174 -22.02 58.81 -45.97
CA LEU A 174 -20.72 58.35 -45.46
C LEU A 174 -20.55 58.63 -43.95
N LYS A 175 -21.05 59.76 -43.45
CA LYS A 175 -21.02 60.09 -42.01
C LYS A 175 -21.92 59.17 -41.20
N VAL A 176 -23.12 58.89 -41.71
CA VAL A 176 -24.06 57.96 -41.07
C VAL A 176 -23.49 56.54 -41.10
N GLN A 177 -22.92 56.10 -42.22
CA GLN A 177 -22.23 54.82 -42.35
C GLN A 177 -21.13 54.65 -41.31
N GLY A 178 -20.25 55.64 -41.16
CA GLY A 178 -19.19 55.60 -40.14
C GLY A 178 -19.76 55.42 -38.72
N LYS A 179 -20.82 56.14 -38.37
CA LYS A 179 -21.50 56.01 -37.07
C LYS A 179 -22.17 54.65 -36.89
N VAL A 180 -22.79 54.10 -37.93
CA VAL A 180 -23.42 52.77 -37.87
C VAL A 180 -22.37 51.69 -37.64
N VAL A 181 -21.25 51.73 -38.37
CA VAL A 181 -20.11 50.82 -38.17
C VAL A 181 -19.59 50.94 -36.74
N GLU A 182 -19.38 52.16 -36.25
CA GLU A 182 -18.90 52.42 -34.89
C GLU A 182 -19.84 51.83 -33.82
N ILE A 183 -21.15 52.08 -33.93
CA ILE A 183 -22.16 51.56 -32.99
C ILE A 183 -22.21 50.03 -33.05
N CYS A 184 -22.19 49.43 -34.25
CA CYS A 184 -22.21 47.98 -34.41
C CYS A 184 -20.96 47.33 -33.78
N LEU A 185 -19.77 47.88 -34.04
CA LEU A 185 -18.53 47.38 -33.42
C LEU A 185 -18.53 47.57 -31.91
N ALA A 186 -19.04 48.70 -31.40
CA ALA A 186 -19.17 48.94 -29.96
C ALA A 186 -20.08 47.90 -29.30
N LEU A 187 -21.23 47.59 -29.90
CA LEU A 187 -22.17 46.59 -29.39
C LEU A 187 -21.57 45.18 -29.38
N ILE A 188 -20.88 44.80 -30.47
CA ILE A 188 -20.21 43.50 -30.58
C ILE A 188 -19.10 43.38 -29.53
N ARG A 189 -18.32 44.45 -29.31
CA ARG A 189 -17.25 44.48 -28.31
C ARG A 189 -17.80 44.38 -26.88
N ASP A 190 -18.88 45.09 -26.57
CA ASP A 190 -19.56 45.02 -25.27
C ASP A 190 -20.09 43.60 -25.00
N GLU A 191 -20.77 42.99 -25.97
CA GLU A 191 -21.29 41.62 -25.81
C GLU A 191 -20.14 40.60 -25.64
N ARG A 192 -19.05 40.75 -26.39
CA ARG A 192 -17.84 39.92 -26.22
C ARG A 192 -17.20 40.12 -24.86
N GLN A 193 -17.13 41.36 -24.36
CA GLN A 193 -16.59 41.65 -23.04
C GLN A 193 -17.45 41.03 -21.93
N ARG A 194 -18.78 41.09 -22.05
CA ARG A 194 -19.70 40.43 -21.12
C ARG A 194 -19.55 38.92 -21.16
N ALA A 195 -19.45 38.32 -22.34
CA ALA A 195 -19.22 36.89 -22.49
C ALA A 195 -17.89 36.45 -21.85
N LEU A 196 -16.80 37.21 -22.10
CA LEU A 196 -15.50 36.95 -21.48
C LEU A 196 -15.55 37.11 -19.97
N ALA A 197 -16.22 38.16 -19.45
CA ALA A 197 -16.37 38.37 -18.01
C ALA A 197 -17.17 37.23 -17.36
N ALA A 198 -18.26 36.79 -17.98
CA ALA A 198 -19.04 35.65 -17.51
C ALA A 198 -18.18 34.37 -17.47
N GLU A 199 -17.36 34.13 -18.50
CA GLU A 199 -16.41 33.01 -18.54
C GLU A 199 -15.38 33.07 -17.41
N VAL A 200 -14.80 34.26 -17.13
CA VAL A 200 -13.90 34.44 -15.98
C VAL A 200 -14.59 34.09 -14.68
N THR A 201 -15.77 34.66 -14.42
CA THR A 201 -16.48 34.42 -13.16
C THR A 201 -16.87 32.94 -13.00
N ALA A 202 -17.19 32.25 -14.09
CA ALA A 202 -17.45 30.81 -14.07
C ALA A 202 -16.17 30.02 -13.75
N HIS A 203 -15.03 30.41 -14.31
CA HIS A 203 -13.74 29.80 -14.03
C HIS A 203 -13.29 30.04 -12.58
N ASP A 204 -13.41 31.26 -12.06
CA ASP A 204 -13.07 31.59 -10.66
C ASP A 204 -13.87 30.75 -9.67
N ARG A 205 -15.17 30.52 -9.95
CA ARG A 205 -16.01 29.63 -9.15
C ARG A 205 -15.51 28.17 -9.19
N GLN A 206 -15.04 27.71 -10.34
CA GLN A 206 -14.46 26.37 -10.45
C GLN A 206 -13.17 26.26 -9.65
N VAL A 207 -12.29 27.27 -9.73
CA VAL A 207 -11.06 27.34 -8.93
C VAL A 207 -11.40 27.29 -7.43
N GLU A 208 -12.34 28.09 -6.95
CA GLU A 208 -12.75 28.10 -5.54
C GLU A 208 -13.29 26.72 -5.06
N VAL A 209 -14.04 26.01 -5.91
CA VAL A 209 -14.50 24.64 -5.60
C VAL A 209 -13.33 23.67 -5.50
N LEU A 210 -12.37 23.76 -6.43
CA LEU A 210 -11.17 22.92 -6.43
C LEU A 210 -10.27 23.19 -5.22
N GLU A 211 -10.05 24.44 -4.87
CA GLU A 211 -9.28 24.85 -3.68
C GLU A 211 -9.92 24.29 -2.40
N ARG A 212 -11.24 24.39 -2.26
CA ARG A 212 -11.96 23.81 -1.12
C ARG A 212 -11.82 22.29 -1.06
N ARG A 213 -11.86 21.60 -2.22
CA ARG A 213 -11.64 20.15 -2.26
C ARG A 213 -10.21 19.79 -1.88
N LEU A 214 -9.23 20.50 -2.42
CA LEU A 214 -7.81 20.32 -2.09
C LEU A 214 -7.58 20.48 -0.58
N ALA A 215 -8.14 21.52 0.03
CA ALA A 215 -8.05 21.74 1.47
C ALA A 215 -8.62 20.55 2.28
N LYS A 216 -9.79 20.02 1.87
CA LYS A 216 -10.40 18.84 2.51
C LYS A 216 -9.55 17.57 2.35
N THR A 217 -9.00 17.33 1.16
CA THR A 217 -8.15 16.17 0.88
C THR A 217 -6.86 16.24 1.70
N VAL A 218 -6.23 17.41 1.81
CA VAL A 218 -5.04 17.63 2.66
C VAL A 218 -5.36 17.41 4.13
N GLU A 219 -6.52 17.88 4.61
CA GLU A 219 -6.96 17.64 5.99
C GLU A 219 -7.26 16.16 6.26
N ALA A 220 -7.87 15.45 5.31
CA ALA A 220 -8.10 14.01 5.39
C ALA A 220 -6.77 13.24 5.46
N LEU A 221 -5.80 13.58 4.59
CA LEU A 221 -4.48 12.98 4.57
C LEU A 221 -3.76 13.19 5.90
N ARG A 222 -3.76 14.41 6.43
CA ARG A 222 -3.16 14.70 7.74
C ARG A 222 -3.79 13.85 8.86
N ARG A 223 -5.12 13.69 8.86
CA ARG A 223 -5.81 12.82 9.82
C ARG A 223 -5.41 11.34 9.67
N ALA A 224 -5.28 10.86 8.44
CA ALA A 224 -4.81 9.50 8.16
C ALA A 224 -3.37 9.28 8.62
N GLU A 225 -2.47 10.24 8.38
CA GLU A 225 -1.09 10.22 8.85
C GLU A 225 -0.99 10.25 10.37
N ASP A 226 -1.78 11.08 11.04
CA ASP A 226 -1.86 11.14 12.50
C ASP A 226 -2.39 9.82 13.09
N ALA A 227 -3.40 9.22 12.47
CA ALA A 227 -3.92 7.90 12.84
C ALA A 227 -2.86 6.80 12.65
N LEU A 228 -2.13 6.81 11.54
CA LEU A 228 -1.04 5.87 11.28
C LEU A 228 0.08 6.04 12.30
N ARG A 229 0.45 7.28 12.64
CA ARG A 229 1.45 7.58 13.68
C ARG A 229 0.99 7.08 15.06
N TYR A 230 -0.29 7.27 15.38
CA TYR A 230 -0.89 6.75 16.61
C TYR A 230 -0.86 5.23 16.66
N VAL A 231 -1.29 4.54 15.59
CA VAL A 231 -1.22 3.07 15.48
C VAL A 231 0.21 2.58 15.62
N LYS A 232 1.19 3.26 14.99
CA LYS A 232 2.62 2.95 15.16
C LYS A 232 3.10 3.15 16.60
N SER A 233 2.63 4.17 17.30
CA SER A 233 2.99 4.39 18.71
C SER A 233 2.37 3.37 19.66
N LEU A 234 1.13 2.94 19.40
CA LEU A 234 0.46 1.85 20.12
C LEU A 234 1.17 0.51 19.88
N LYS A 235 1.71 0.32 18.68
CA LYS A 235 2.61 -0.78 18.34
C LYS A 235 4.02 -0.58 18.94
N HIS A 236 4.13 -0.25 20.23
CA HIS A 236 5.33 -0.58 21.04
C HIS A 236 5.63 -2.11 21.09
N VAL A 237 4.91 -2.91 20.29
CA VAL A 237 5.36 -4.19 19.78
C VAL A 237 6.54 -3.92 18.85
N ASP A 238 7.73 -3.91 19.45
CA ASP A 238 9.03 -4.23 18.85
C ASP A 238 8.96 -4.45 17.34
N ASP A 239 9.54 -3.54 16.56
CA ASP A 239 9.72 -3.67 15.10
C ASP A 239 9.92 -5.14 14.73
N GLY A 240 8.86 -5.75 14.19
CA GLY A 240 8.72 -7.19 14.10
C GLY A 240 9.97 -7.85 13.51
N ILE A 241 10.40 -8.94 14.14
CA ILE A 241 11.55 -9.79 13.76
C ILE A 241 12.91 -9.10 13.87
N ALA A 242 13.08 -7.83 13.51
CA ALA A 242 14.34 -7.11 13.64
C ALA A 242 14.79 -6.96 15.12
N SER A 243 13.84 -6.71 16.02
CA SER A 243 14.11 -6.69 17.47
C SER A 243 14.26 -8.09 18.08
N ILE A 244 13.51 -9.08 17.57
CA ILE A 244 13.70 -10.47 18.03
C ILE A 244 15.10 -10.96 17.66
N TYR A 245 15.67 -10.59 16.51
CA TYR A 245 17.05 -10.93 16.17
C TYR A 245 18.11 -10.11 16.95
N SER A 246 17.81 -8.88 17.39
CA SER A 246 18.75 -8.12 18.24
C SER A 246 18.82 -8.70 19.65
N VAL A 247 17.69 -9.15 20.21
CA VAL A 247 17.61 -9.72 21.56
C VAL A 247 18.01 -11.20 21.59
N VAL A 248 17.67 -12.01 20.57
CA VAL A 248 17.96 -13.45 20.53
C VAL A 248 19.45 -13.76 20.30
N GLN A 249 20.25 -12.82 19.79
CA GLN A 249 21.67 -13.07 19.50
C GLN A 249 22.68 -12.47 20.49
N GLY A 250 22.23 -11.79 21.55
CA GLY A 250 23.14 -11.22 22.55
C GLY A 250 24.21 -10.31 21.92
N LEU A 251 23.86 -9.63 20.81
CA LEU A 251 24.72 -8.69 20.12
C LEU A 251 24.69 -7.38 20.91
N ASP A 252 25.46 -7.34 21.98
CA ASP A 252 25.80 -6.08 22.61
C ASP A 252 26.47 -5.19 21.55
N VAL A 253 25.96 -3.97 21.39
CA VAL A 253 26.43 -3.00 20.39
C VAL A 253 27.90 -2.62 20.65
N GLY A 254 28.41 -2.88 21.86
CA GLY A 254 29.81 -2.69 22.25
C GLY A 254 30.76 -3.87 22.00
N ALA A 255 30.29 -5.04 21.52
CA ALA A 255 31.17 -6.19 21.31
C ALA A 255 32.07 -6.00 20.07
N GLU A 256 33.38 -6.24 20.19
CA GLU A 256 34.37 -6.09 19.10
C GLU A 256 34.00 -6.85 17.81
N ASP A 257 33.23 -7.94 17.94
CA ASP A 257 32.80 -8.79 16.82
C ASP A 257 31.46 -8.40 16.17
N ALA A 258 30.82 -7.30 16.60
CA ALA A 258 29.49 -6.92 16.13
C ALA A 258 29.44 -6.70 14.60
N ALA A 259 30.47 -6.08 14.03
CA ALA A 259 30.56 -5.85 12.59
C ALA A 259 30.66 -7.16 11.79
N ARG A 260 31.50 -8.11 12.26
CA ARG A 260 31.70 -9.41 11.61
C ARG A 260 30.47 -10.31 11.70
N LYS A 261 29.78 -10.29 12.84
CA LYS A 261 28.52 -11.02 13.01
C LYS A 261 27.42 -10.44 12.12
N LYS A 262 27.34 -9.11 12.01
CA LYS A 262 26.40 -8.44 11.10
C LYS A 262 26.66 -8.84 9.64
N GLU A 263 27.92 -8.88 9.21
CA GLU A 263 28.31 -9.32 7.87
C GLU A 263 27.92 -10.78 7.61
N LEU A 264 28.21 -11.69 8.55
CA LEU A 264 27.81 -13.10 8.46
C LEU A 264 26.29 -13.29 8.39
N LEU A 265 25.52 -12.52 9.17
CA LEU A 265 24.06 -12.59 9.15
C LEU A 265 23.48 -12.03 7.86
N SER A 266 24.06 -10.96 7.33
CA SER A 266 23.69 -10.43 6.00
C SER A 266 23.91 -11.49 4.93
N ALA A 267 25.06 -12.17 4.94
CA ALA A 267 25.36 -13.25 4.01
C ALA A 267 24.40 -14.46 4.15
N ILE A 268 24.06 -14.86 5.38
CA ILE A 268 23.08 -15.93 5.63
C ILE A 268 21.69 -15.51 5.16
N PHE A 269 21.31 -14.26 5.37
CA PHE A 269 20.03 -13.73 4.94
C PHE A 269 19.91 -13.73 3.42
N GLU A 270 20.91 -13.19 2.72
CA GLU A 270 20.99 -13.21 1.26
C GLU A 270 20.92 -14.64 0.72
N ALA A 271 21.68 -15.57 1.30
CA ALA A 271 21.64 -16.98 0.93
C ALA A 271 20.24 -17.60 1.17
N ASN A 272 19.56 -17.25 2.25
CA ASN A 272 18.21 -17.75 2.53
C ASN A 272 17.15 -17.15 1.58
N VAL A 273 17.29 -15.88 1.19
CA VAL A 273 16.41 -15.24 0.20
C VAL A 273 16.61 -15.90 -1.16
N GLU A 274 17.85 -16.12 -1.58
CA GLU A 274 18.16 -16.82 -2.82
C GLU A 274 17.62 -18.25 -2.80
N LEU A 275 17.79 -18.97 -1.70
CA LEU A 275 17.26 -20.32 -1.53
C LEU A 275 15.73 -20.36 -1.65
N ARG A 276 15.02 -19.37 -1.08
CA ARG A 276 13.57 -19.27 -1.21
C ARG A 276 13.14 -18.99 -2.65
N ALA A 277 13.87 -18.13 -3.37
CA ALA A 277 13.61 -17.87 -4.78
C ALA A 277 13.81 -19.13 -5.64
N GLN A 278 14.86 -19.91 -5.37
CA GLN A 278 15.12 -21.18 -6.04
C GLN A 278 14.02 -22.22 -5.74
N VAL A 279 13.57 -22.31 -4.49
CA VAL A 279 12.46 -23.22 -4.12
C VAL A 279 11.16 -22.84 -4.84
N ALA A 280 10.83 -21.54 -4.88
CA ALA A 280 9.65 -21.05 -5.60
C ALA A 280 9.72 -21.40 -7.11
N ALA A 281 10.87 -21.22 -7.74
CA ALA A 281 11.07 -21.56 -9.16
C ALA A 281 10.92 -23.07 -9.43
N VAL A 282 11.40 -23.93 -8.52
CA VAL A 282 11.23 -25.39 -8.62
C VAL A 282 9.76 -25.80 -8.47
N ASP A 283 9.03 -25.15 -7.57
CA ASP A 283 7.60 -25.41 -7.39
C ASP A 283 6.77 -24.94 -8.60
N GLU A 284 7.12 -23.81 -9.23
CA GLU A 284 6.53 -23.38 -10.50
C GLU A 284 6.77 -24.40 -11.63
N GLN A 285 7.99 -24.96 -11.73
CA GLN A 285 8.29 -26.01 -12.72
C GLN A 285 7.51 -27.31 -12.45
N ARG A 286 7.34 -27.70 -11.19
CA ARG A 286 6.54 -28.87 -10.78
C ARG A 286 5.07 -28.70 -11.12
N THR A 287 4.49 -27.53 -10.84
CA THR A 287 3.09 -27.23 -11.18
C THR A 287 2.87 -27.19 -12.70
N ALA A 288 3.81 -26.62 -13.46
CA ALA A 288 3.75 -26.61 -14.93
C ALA A 288 3.85 -28.02 -15.54
N THR A 289 4.71 -28.89 -15.00
CA THR A 289 4.88 -30.28 -15.48
C THR A 289 3.68 -31.16 -15.12
N ALA A 290 3.05 -30.93 -13.95
CA ALA A 290 1.84 -31.63 -13.54
C ALA A 290 0.58 -31.21 -14.33
N ALA A 291 0.56 -29.98 -14.86
CA ALA A 291 -0.56 -29.45 -15.65
C ALA A 291 -0.53 -29.83 -17.15
N ALA A 292 0.52 -30.49 -17.63
CA ALA A 292 0.57 -30.99 -19.00
C ALA A 292 -0.53 -32.07 -19.19
N PRO A 293 -1.56 -31.83 -20.03
CA PRO A 293 -2.66 -32.76 -20.20
C PRO A 293 -2.09 -34.07 -20.75
N ARG A 294 -2.32 -35.18 -20.03
CA ARG A 294 -2.10 -36.53 -20.53
C ARG A 294 -2.85 -36.62 -21.85
N ARG A 295 -2.13 -36.49 -22.97
CA ARG A 295 -2.70 -36.68 -24.31
C ARG A 295 -3.39 -38.04 -24.27
N ALA A 296 -4.69 -38.00 -24.53
CA ALA A 296 -5.55 -39.16 -24.59
C ALA A 296 -4.85 -40.25 -25.40
N GLU A 297 -4.35 -41.27 -24.71
CA GLU A 297 -3.98 -42.52 -25.35
C GLU A 297 -5.28 -43.14 -25.84
N ASP A 298 -5.54 -42.90 -27.13
CA ASP A 298 -6.17 -43.81 -28.08
C ASP A 298 -7.09 -44.88 -27.47
N HIS A 299 -8.32 -44.48 -27.13
CA HIS A 299 -9.42 -45.43 -27.10
C HIS A 299 -9.98 -45.56 -28.53
N ALA A 300 -9.37 -46.48 -29.28
CA ALA A 300 -9.85 -46.94 -30.57
C ALA A 300 -11.30 -47.49 -30.44
N PRO A 301 -12.25 -47.08 -31.29
CA PRO A 301 -13.59 -47.64 -31.28
C PRO A 301 -13.57 -49.05 -31.92
N ASP A 302 -13.99 -50.03 -31.14
CA ASP A 302 -14.20 -51.41 -31.59
C ASP A 302 -15.41 -51.45 -32.53
N LEU A 303 -15.13 -51.54 -33.83
CA LEU A 303 -16.10 -51.73 -34.91
C LEU A 303 -16.35 -53.23 -35.11
N ARG A 304 -17.45 -53.75 -34.56
CA ARG A 304 -18.14 -54.96 -35.04
C ARG A 304 -19.65 -54.73 -34.87
N ALA A 305 -20.43 -54.61 -35.96
CA ALA A 305 -20.89 -55.65 -36.89
C ALA A 305 -21.96 -56.55 -36.26
#